data_AF-A0A7C5J4C3-F1
#
_entry.id   AF-A0A7C5J4C3-F1
#
_cell.length_a   1.000
_cell.length_b   1.000
_cell.length_c   1.000
_cell.angle_alpha   90.00
_cell.angle_beta   90.00
_cell.angle_gamma   90.00
#
_symmetry.space_group_name_H-M   'P 1'
#
loop_
_entity.id
_entity.type
_entity.pdbx_description
1 polymer ?
#
loop_
_entity_poly.entity_id
_entity_poly.type
_entity_poly.pdbx_seq_one_letter_code
_entity_poly.pdbx_strand_id
1 'polypeptide(L)'
;MIGLLIALLAVACGGPPSERDIFHDPALRPGSVEAASEEERQVLRRIDGATSTIEVGGQTYSLEPPYYAASGRRCRGVLGGSGRRLACDSPSGWVFVPDLTTTSAGGNAP
;
A
#
# COMPACT_ATOMS: atom_id res chain seq x y z
N MET A 1 32.57 4.43 -46.31
CA MET A 1 32.40 4.93 -44.93
C MET A 1 31.00 5.50 -44.75
N ILE A 2 29.96 4.65 -44.73
CA ILE A 2 28.56 5.04 -44.47
C ILE A 2 27.93 4.12 -43.39
N GLY A 3 28.54 2.96 -43.10
CA GLY A 3 28.00 1.97 -42.15
C GLY A 3 28.16 2.30 -40.67
N LEU A 4 28.95 3.31 -40.30
CA LEU A 4 29.19 3.62 -38.88
C LEU A 4 28.12 4.53 -38.25
N LEU A 5 27.27 5.19 -39.06
CA LEU A 5 26.26 6.13 -38.55
C LEU A 5 24.96 5.45 -38.09
N ILE A 6 24.68 4.21 -38.50
CA ILE A 6 23.40 3.55 -38.23
C ILE A 6 23.39 2.82 -36.87
N ALA A 7 24.56 2.47 -36.32
CA ALA A 7 24.65 1.74 -35.04
C ALA A 7 24.34 2.57 -33.79
N LEU A 8 24.31 3.91 -33.89
CA LEU A 8 24.08 4.81 -32.75
C LEU A 8 22.59 5.12 -32.48
N LEU A 9 21.69 4.76 -33.41
CA LEU A 9 20.26 5.06 -33.30
C LEU A 9 19.43 3.99 -32.56
N ALA A 10 20.04 2.86 -32.18
CA ALA A 10 19.32 1.72 -31.59
C ALA A 10 19.22 1.74 -30.05
N VAL A 11 19.79 2.75 -29.36
CA VAL A 11 19.86 2.79 -27.88
C VAL A 11 18.77 3.68 -27.25
N ALA A 12 17.79 4.14 -28.03
CA ALA A 12 16.78 5.10 -27.58
C ALA A 12 15.38 4.50 -27.33
N CYS A 13 15.24 3.19 -27.14
CA CYS A 13 13.97 2.58 -26.77
C CYS A 13 14.01 1.97 -25.36
N GLY A 14 13.27 2.59 -24.43
CA GLY A 14 12.75 1.92 -23.24
C GLY A 14 13.62 1.97 -21.99
N GLY A 15 13.90 3.17 -21.48
CA GLY A 15 14.24 3.30 -20.06
C GLY A 15 13.03 2.93 -19.20
N PRO A 16 13.21 2.37 -17.98
CA PRO A 16 12.09 2.14 -17.08
C PRO A 16 11.35 3.48 -16.82
N PRO A 17 10.01 3.49 -16.81
CA PRO A 17 9.25 4.70 -16.57
C PRO A 17 9.68 5.31 -15.22
N SER A 18 9.88 6.62 -15.19
CA SER A 18 10.24 7.29 -13.94
C SER A 18 9.03 7.28 -12.99
N GLU A 19 9.25 7.41 -11.68
CA GLU A 19 8.12 7.50 -10.73
C GLU A 19 7.12 8.61 -11.07
N ARG A 20 7.56 9.69 -11.73
CA ARG A 20 6.68 10.77 -12.20
C ARG A 20 5.80 10.34 -13.38
N ASP A 21 6.25 9.35 -14.14
CA ASP A 21 5.51 8.75 -15.25
C ASP A 21 4.51 7.68 -14.77
N ILE A 22 4.74 7.11 -13.58
CA ILE A 22 3.86 6.10 -12.97
C ILE A 22 2.81 6.77 -12.08
N PHE A 23 3.19 7.81 -11.34
CA PHE A 23 2.35 8.50 -10.37
C PHE A 23 2.17 9.97 -10.75
N HIS A 24 1.33 10.21 -11.76
CA HIS A 24 1.00 11.57 -12.22
C HIS A 24 0.22 12.38 -11.18
N ASP A 25 -0.50 11.69 -10.29
CA ASP A 25 -1.16 12.28 -9.12
C ASP A 25 -0.45 11.80 -7.84
N PRO A 26 0.01 12.70 -6.96
CA PRO A 26 0.54 12.34 -5.65
C PRO A 26 -0.36 11.43 -4.82
N ALA A 27 -1.69 11.51 -5.00
CA ALA A 27 -2.66 10.64 -4.34
C ALA A 27 -2.59 9.18 -4.81
N LEU A 28 -2.02 8.92 -5.99
CA LEU A 28 -1.80 7.57 -6.53
C LEU A 28 -0.51 6.94 -6.01
N ARG A 29 0.34 7.70 -5.31
CA ARG A 29 1.54 7.14 -4.70
C ARG A 29 1.13 6.11 -3.64
N PRO A 30 1.86 4.99 -3.52
CA PRO A 30 1.64 4.03 -2.44
C PRO A 30 1.91 4.72 -1.09
N GLY A 31 0.85 5.25 -0.47
CA GLY A 31 0.90 5.86 0.84
C GLY A 31 0.86 4.79 1.92
N SER A 32 1.77 4.88 2.89
CA SER A 32 1.58 4.27 4.20
C SER A 32 0.95 5.29 5.13
N VAL A 33 -0.07 4.88 5.88
CA VAL A 33 -0.59 5.64 7.01
C VAL A 33 0.15 5.16 8.25
N GLU A 34 0.69 6.09 9.03
CA GLU A 34 1.33 5.72 10.29
C GLU A 34 0.31 5.07 11.24
N ALA A 35 0.83 4.15 12.06
CA ALA A 35 0.07 3.63 13.17
C ALA A 35 -0.14 4.76 14.20
N ALA A 36 -1.40 5.05 14.50
CA ALA A 36 -1.84 6.11 15.40
C ALA A 36 -1.51 5.80 16.88
N SER A 37 -1.20 4.55 17.21
CA SER A 37 -0.90 4.13 18.58
C SER A 37 0.16 3.01 18.67
N GLU A 38 0.65 2.74 19.88
CA GLU A 38 1.56 1.59 20.11
C GLU A 38 0.84 0.26 19.92
N GLU A 39 -0.45 0.20 20.25
CA GLU A 39 -1.27 -0.98 20.07
C GLU A 39 -1.37 -1.34 18.58
N GLU A 40 -1.63 -0.36 17.73
CA GLU A 40 -1.63 -0.54 16.27
C GLU A 40 -0.28 -1.02 15.73
N ARG A 41 0.84 -0.50 16.26
CA ARG A 41 2.18 -0.99 15.90
C ARG A 41 2.38 -2.45 16.33
N GLN A 42 1.86 -2.85 17.49
CA GLN A 42 1.88 -4.25 17.93
C GLN A 42 1.03 -5.16 17.03
N VAL A 43 -0.13 -4.67 16.56
CA VAL A 43 -0.97 -5.41 15.60
C VAL A 43 -0.19 -5.66 14.31
N LEU A 44 0.43 -4.63 13.72
CA LEU A 44 1.23 -4.77 12.49
C LEU A 44 2.40 -5.76 12.64
N ARG A 45 3.03 -5.83 13.83
CA ARG A 45 4.10 -6.81 14.11
C ARG A 45 3.61 -8.25 14.17
N ARG A 46 2.33 -8.49 14.49
CA ARG A 46 1.77 -9.84 14.72
C ARG A 46 0.86 -10.33 13.58
N ILE A 47 0.47 -9.45 12.66
CA ILE A 47 -0.58 -9.70 11.66
C ILE A 47 -0.31 -10.90 10.75
N ASP A 48 0.96 -11.21 10.46
CA ASP A 48 1.32 -12.30 9.57
C ASP A 48 1.10 -13.68 10.21
N GLY A 49 1.40 -13.81 11.51
CA GLY A 49 1.25 -15.06 12.24
C GLY A 49 -0.15 -15.29 12.82
N ALA A 50 -1.00 -14.27 12.82
CA ALA A 50 -2.33 -14.34 13.41
C ALA A 50 -3.35 -14.96 12.45
N THR A 51 -4.18 -15.89 12.93
CA THR A 51 -5.18 -16.56 12.08
C THR A 51 -6.42 -15.69 11.86
N SER A 52 -6.99 -15.12 12.92
CA SER A 52 -8.26 -14.38 12.84
C SER A 52 -8.38 -13.23 13.83
N THR A 53 -7.65 -13.27 14.95
CA THR A 53 -7.70 -12.23 15.97
C THR A 53 -6.32 -11.95 16.56
N ILE A 54 -6.13 -10.72 17.05
CA ILE A 54 -4.96 -10.30 17.83
C ILE A 54 -5.45 -9.53 19.05
N GLU A 55 -4.99 -9.91 20.23
CA GLU A 55 -5.22 -9.15 21.45
C GLU A 55 -4.02 -8.24 21.75
N VAL A 56 -4.31 -6.95 21.98
CA VAL A 56 -3.31 -5.93 22.33
C VAL A 56 -3.93 -4.93 23.30
N GLY A 57 -3.26 -4.68 24.44
CA GLY A 57 -3.73 -3.66 25.39
C GLY A 57 -5.14 -3.90 25.93
N GLY A 58 -5.56 -5.16 26.05
CA GLY A 58 -6.92 -5.53 26.47
C GLY A 58 -7.99 -5.36 25.39
N GLN A 59 -7.62 -4.98 24.17
CA GLN A 59 -8.52 -4.90 23.02
C GLN A 59 -8.31 -6.07 22.07
N THR A 60 -9.40 -6.54 21.47
CA THR A 60 -9.37 -7.58 20.43
C THR A 60 -9.50 -6.93 19.06
N TYR A 61 -8.55 -7.21 18.18
CA TYR A 61 -8.58 -6.85 16.77
C TYR A 61 -8.95 -8.10 15.95
N SER A 62 -10.00 -8.01 15.14
CA SER A 62 -10.37 -9.04 14.19
C SER A 62 -9.65 -8.82 12.86
N LEU A 63 -9.20 -9.90 12.24
CA LEU A 63 -8.47 -9.89 10.98
C LEU A 63 -9.26 -10.61 9.90
N GLU A 64 -9.56 -9.91 8.81
CA GLU A 64 -10.16 -10.51 7.62
C GLU A 64 -9.18 -11.48 6.94
N PRO A 65 -9.60 -12.39 6.05
CA PRO A 65 -8.66 -13.20 5.28
C PRO A 65 -7.68 -12.33 4.47
N PRO A 66 -6.40 -12.71 4.36
CA PRO A 66 -5.45 -11.99 3.51
C PRO A 66 -5.80 -12.16 2.02
N TYR A 67 -5.55 -11.13 1.22
CA TYR A 67 -5.75 -11.12 -0.22
C TYR A 67 -4.59 -10.40 -0.93
N TYR A 68 -4.43 -10.61 -2.23
CA TYR A 68 -3.47 -9.86 -3.04
C TYR A 68 -4.15 -8.66 -3.70
N ALA A 69 -3.61 -7.46 -3.47
CA ALA A 69 -4.08 -6.25 -4.13
C ALA A 69 -3.51 -6.14 -5.56
N ALA A 70 -4.05 -5.22 -6.37
CA ALA A 70 -3.57 -4.96 -7.72
C ALA A 70 -2.09 -4.52 -7.77
N SER A 71 -1.56 -3.99 -6.67
CA SER A 71 -0.14 -3.68 -6.49
C SER A 71 0.76 -4.91 -6.30
N GLY A 72 0.19 -6.12 -6.24
CA GLY A 72 0.90 -7.36 -5.92
C GLY A 72 1.20 -7.55 -4.44
N ARG A 73 0.85 -6.57 -3.60
CA ARG A 73 1.05 -6.61 -2.14
C ARG A 73 0.01 -7.51 -1.49
N ARG A 74 0.41 -8.27 -0.48
CA ARG A 74 -0.52 -9.03 0.37
C ARG A 74 -1.14 -8.07 1.39
N CYS A 75 -2.45 -7.91 1.33
CA CYS A 75 -3.22 -7.01 2.16
C CYS A 75 -4.21 -7.77 3.03
N ARG A 76 -4.63 -7.14 4.12
CA ARG A 76 -5.51 -7.71 5.13
C ARG A 76 -6.27 -6.63 5.87
N GLY A 77 -7.59 -6.80 5.99
CA GLY A 77 -8.43 -5.93 6.80
C GLY A 77 -8.22 -6.19 8.30
N VAL A 78 -8.15 -5.10 9.07
CA VAL A 78 -8.02 -5.09 10.52
C VAL A 78 -9.20 -4.32 11.10
N LEU A 79 -10.04 -4.97 11.90
CA LEU A 79 -11.17 -4.36 12.59
C LEU A 79 -10.86 -4.28 14.08
N GLY A 80 -10.83 -3.07 14.64
CA GLY A 80 -10.64 -2.86 16.07
C GLY A 80 -10.23 -1.43 16.41
N GLY A 81 -10.29 -1.08 17.69
CA GLY A 81 -9.97 0.28 18.15
C GLY A 81 -10.90 1.33 17.55
N SER A 82 -10.39 2.12 16.60
CA SER A 82 -11.04 3.28 15.97
C SER A 82 -11.87 2.95 14.71
N GLY A 83 -11.84 1.70 14.24
CA GLY A 83 -12.64 1.27 13.09
C GLY A 83 -11.99 0.17 12.26
N ARG A 84 -12.40 0.08 10.99
CA ARG A 84 -11.78 -0.81 10.01
C ARG A 84 -10.61 -0.09 9.34
N ARG A 85 -9.47 -0.76 9.27
CA ARG A 85 -8.26 -0.28 8.58
C ARG A 85 -7.73 -1.37 7.66
N LEU A 86 -7.03 -0.96 6.61
CA LEU A 86 -6.37 -1.87 5.68
C LEU A 86 -4.87 -1.89 5.94
N ALA A 87 -4.29 -3.08 6.15
CA ALA A 87 -2.85 -3.28 6.27
C ALA A 87 -2.32 -4.06 5.06
N CYS A 88 -1.16 -3.69 4.54
CA CYS A 88 -0.51 -4.40 3.45
C CYS A 88 0.97 -4.65 3.76
N ASP A 89 1.51 -5.76 3.26
CA ASP A 89 2.92 -6.07 3.35
C ASP A 89 3.78 -5.02 2.63
N SER A 90 5.01 -4.85 3.09
CA SER A 90 6.00 -4.00 2.44
C SER A 90 7.40 -4.54 2.76
N PRO A 91 8.45 -4.10 2.06
CA PRO A 91 9.82 -4.56 2.34
C PRO A 91 10.27 -4.32 3.79
N SER A 92 9.71 -3.31 4.47
CA SER A 92 10.00 -2.99 5.88
C SER A 92 9.04 -3.64 6.88
N GLY A 93 8.08 -4.45 6.41
CA GLY A 93 7.05 -5.07 7.22
C GLY A 93 5.65 -4.59 6.87
N TRP A 94 4.65 -5.01 7.63
CA TRP A 94 3.26 -4.62 7.40
C TRP A 94 3.03 -3.15 7.78
N VAL A 95 2.31 -2.43 6.91
CA VAL A 95 1.96 -1.01 7.11
C VAL A 95 0.47 -0.82 6.86
N PHE A 96 -0.15 0.14 7.57
CA PHE A 96 -1.49 0.58 7.19
C PHE A 96 -1.44 1.37 5.90
N VAL A 97 -2.46 1.23 5.08
CA VAL A 97 -2.65 2.00 3.84
C VAL A 97 -3.99 2.74 3.90
N PRO A 98 -4.15 3.84 3.15
CA PRO A 98 -5.43 4.54 3.05
C PRO A 98 -6.52 3.59 2.55
N ASP A 99 -7.68 3.60 3.20
CA ASP A 99 -8.86 2.95 2.64
C ASP A 99 -9.50 3.88 1.61
N LEU A 100 -9.27 3.60 0.34
CA LEU A 100 -9.83 4.38 -0.76
C LEU A 100 -11.31 4.02 -1.04
N THR A 101 -11.85 2.99 -0.39
CA THR A 101 -13.28 2.64 -0.52
C THR A 101 -14.17 3.53 0.33
N THR A 102 -13.60 4.23 1.31
CA THR A 102 -14.27 5.27 2.11
C THR A 102 -13.95 6.67 1.57
N THR A 103 -14.13 6.90 0.27
CA THR A 103 -14.41 8.27 -0.17
C THR A 103 -15.75 8.64 0.44
N SER A 104 -15.73 9.45 1.50
CA SER A 104 -16.84 10.33 1.80
C SER A 104 -17.20 11.02 0.49
N ALA A 105 -18.36 10.70 -0.06
CA ALA A 105 -19.07 11.52 -1.02
C ALA A 105 -19.34 12.88 -0.36
N GLY A 106 -18.32 13.73 -0.36
CA GLY A 106 -18.31 15.09 0.16
C GLY A 106 -17.67 16.01 -0.87
N GLY A 107 -17.90 15.73 -2.16
CA GLY A 107 -17.65 16.67 -3.24
C GLY A 107 -18.70 17.77 -3.13
N ASN A 108 -18.33 18.87 -2.48
CA ASN A 108 -19.01 20.14 -2.65
C ASN A 108 -18.59 20.69 -4.01
N ALA A 109 -19.39 20.43 -5.04
CA ALA A 109 -19.20 21.04 -6.36
C ALA A 109 -19.89 22.41 -6.36
N PRO A 110 -19.18 23.53 -6.62
CA PRO A 110 -19.83 24.74 -7.13
C PRO A 110 -20.25 24.56 -8.60
#